data_AF-A0A656GKQ8-F1
#
_entry.id   AF-A0A656GKQ8-F1
#
_cell.length_a   1.000
_cell.length_b   1.000
_cell.length_c   1.000
_cell.angle_alpha   90.00
_cell.angle_beta   90.00
_cell.angle_gamma   90.00
#
_symmetry.space_group_name_H-M   'P 1'
#
loop_
_entity.id
_entity.type
_entity.pdbx_description
1 polymer ?
#
loop_
_entity_poly.entity_id
_entity_poly.type
_entity_poly.pdbx_seq_one_letter_code
_entity_poly.pdbx_strand_id
1 'polypeptide(L)' 'ENIRLLQTFPKVLSPDRVDVCFPDHGFTSFQAVKVVQRYLDTHPERLNEDAMVLTSMAFKQAFPCQ' A
#
# COMPACT_ATOMS: atom_id res chain seq x y z
N GLU A 1 -23.89 2.42 -20.35
CA GLU A 1 -23.00 1.26 -20.10
C GLU A 1 -22.31 1.47 -18.75
N ASN A 2 -22.66 0.68 -17.74
CA ASN A 2 -22.20 0.88 -16.36
C ASN A 2 -20.94 0.05 -16.12
N ILE A 3 -19.77 0.68 -16.24
CA ILE A 3 -18.50 0.03 -15.91
C ILE A 3 -18.40 -0.05 -14.38
N ARG A 4 -18.88 -1.16 -13.81
CA ARG A 4 -18.48 -1.58 -12.46
C ARG A 4 -17.02 -1.98 -12.53
N LEU A 5 -16.11 -1.06 -12.20
CA LEU A 5 -14.73 -1.42 -11.85
C LEU A 5 -14.77 -2.14 -10.50
N LEU A 6 -15.15 -3.42 -10.50
CA LEU A 6 -14.71 -4.34 -9.47
C LEU A 6 -13.19 -4.47 -9.65
N GLN A 7 -12.45 -3.57 -9.02
CA GLN A 7 -10.99 -3.65 -8.91
C GLN A 7 -10.67 -4.90 -8.13
N THR A 8 -10.64 -6.02 -8.85
CA THR A 8 -10.09 -7.27 -8.35
C THR A 8 -8.60 -7.02 -8.34
N PHE A 9 -8.06 -6.63 -7.18
CA PHE A 9 -6.62 -6.56 -6.98
C PHE A 9 -6.04 -7.91 -7.45
N PRO A 10 -5.10 -7.92 -8.43
CA PRO A 10 -4.55 -9.17 -8.91
C PRO A 10 -3.91 -9.91 -7.74
N LYS A 11 -4.20 -11.21 -7.63
CA LYS A 11 -3.65 -12.14 -6.62
C LYS A 11 -2.13 -12.31 -6.79
N VAL A 12 -1.33 -11.28 -6.54
CA VAL A 12 0.12 -11.44 -6.39
C VAL A 12 0.61 -10.56 -5.24
N LEU A 13 0.51 -11.12 -4.03
CA LEU A 13 1.33 -10.76 -2.87
C LEU A 13 1.73 -12.07 -2.17
N SER A 14 3.00 -12.49 -2.27
CA SER A 14 3.67 -13.36 -1.27
C SER A 14 5.16 -13.54 -1.64
N PRO A 15 6.07 -13.52 -0.66
CA PRO A 15 6.28 -14.78 0.07
C PRO A 15 5.65 -14.84 1.45
N ASP A 16 5.71 -13.81 2.29
CA ASP A 16 5.12 -13.91 3.64
C ASP A 16 4.32 -12.65 3.95
N ARG A 17 3.05 -12.68 3.51
CA ARG A 17 1.91 -11.78 3.81
C ARG A 17 2.30 -10.46 4.48
N VAL A 18 2.33 -9.40 3.68
CA VAL A 18 2.29 -8.04 4.22
C VAL A 18 0.88 -7.85 4.76
N ASP A 19 0.68 -8.16 6.04
CA ASP A 19 -0.60 -7.96 6.70
C ASP A 19 -0.85 -6.45 6.82
N VAL A 20 -1.79 -5.97 6.01
CA VAL A 20 -2.24 -4.58 5.97
C VAL A 20 -3.71 -4.56 6.33
N CYS A 21 -4.05 -3.88 7.42
CA CYS A 21 -5.42 -3.76 7.91
C CYS A 21 -5.99 -2.40 7.52
N PHE A 22 -6.47 -2.30 6.28
CA PHE A 22 -7.04 -1.05 5.76
C PHE A 22 -8.29 -0.62 6.55
N PRO A 23 -8.58 0.70 6.62
CA PRO A 23 -9.80 1.19 7.25
C PRO A 23 -11.07 0.65 6.58
N ASP A 24 -12.11 0.34 7.36
CA ASP A 24 -13.39 -0.21 6.86
C ASP A 24 -14.08 0.69 5.82
N HIS A 25 -13.91 2.00 5.96
CA HIS A 25 -14.46 2.99 5.02
C HIS A 25 -13.53 3.27 3.83
N GLY A 26 -12.41 2.56 3.72
CA GLY A 26 -11.38 2.78 2.72
C GLY A 26 -10.64 4.09 2.89
N PHE A 27 -9.92 4.48 1.84
CA PHE A 27 -9.21 5.74 1.72
C PHE A 27 -9.14 6.15 0.25
N THR A 28 -8.95 7.45 0.02
CA THR A 28 -8.81 8.01 -1.32
C THR A 28 -7.43 7.74 -1.91
N SER A 29 -7.33 7.76 -3.23
CA SER A 29 -6.03 7.66 -3.92
C SER A 29 -5.05 8.74 -3.48
N PHE A 30 -5.53 9.93 -3.10
CA PHE A 30 -4.67 11.00 -2.58
C PHE A 30 -4.11 10.67 -1.20
N GLN A 31 -4.90 10.04 -0.32
CA GLN A 31 -4.41 9.53 0.96
C GLN A 31 -3.39 8.39 0.74
N ALA A 32 -3.62 7.53 -0.26
CA ALA A 32 -2.67 6.48 -0.65
C ALA A 32 -1.29 7.05 -1.00
N VAL A 33 -1.27 8.07 -1.88
CA VAL A 33 -0.04 8.75 -2.30
C VAL A 33 0.67 9.37 -1.10
N LYS A 34 -0.07 10.03 -0.19
CA LYS A 34 0.52 10.61 1.02
C LYS A 34 1.17 9.57 1.93
N VAL A 35 0.58 8.38 2.06
CA VAL A 35 1.17 7.27 2.83
C VAL A 35 2.51 6.84 2.22
N VAL A 36 2.53 6.59 0.91
CA VAL A 36 3.76 6.18 0.22
C VAL A 36 4.82 7.28 0.29
N GLN A 37 4.46 8.54 -0.02
CA GLN A 37 5.37 9.67 0.06
C GLN A 37 6.00 9.80 1.45
N ARG A 38 5.18 9.74 2.51
CA ARG A 38 5.67 9.82 3.89
C ARG A 38 6.67 8.72 4.22
N TYR A 39 6.42 7.50 3.74
CA TYR A 39 7.33 6.38 3.95
C TYR A 39 8.68 6.61 3.26
N LEU A 40 8.68 7.06 2.01
CA LEU A 40 9.89 7.38 1.26
C LEU A 40 10.70 8.52 1.91
N ASP A 41 10.02 9.58 2.35
CA ASP A 41 10.66 10.73 3.02
C ASP A 41 11.33 10.35 4.36
N THR A 42 10.85 9.29 5.01
CA THR A 42 11.33 8.85 6.33
C THR A 42 12.30 7.67 6.29
N HIS A 43 12.49 7.07 5.11
CA HIS A 43 13.40 5.95 4.87
C HIS A 43 14.24 6.17 3.60
N PRO A 44 15.01 7.27 3.49
CA PRO A 44 15.80 7.58 2.30
C PRO A 44 16.83 6.49 1.97
N GLU A 45 17.29 5.73 2.97
CA GLU A 45 18.22 4.61 2.82
C GLU A 45 17.65 3.42 2.06
N ARG A 46 16.32 3.38 1.85
CA ARG A 46 15.63 2.28 1.18
C ARG A 46 15.22 2.62 -0.26
N LEU A 47 15.48 3.84 -0.73
CA LEU A 47 14.99 4.31 -2.05
C LEU A 47 15.55 3.53 -3.25
N ASN A 48 16.58 2.71 -3.06
CA ASN A 48 17.11 1.79 -4.06
C ASN A 48 16.32 0.47 -4.17
N GLU A 49 15.35 0.22 -3.28
CA GLU A 49 14.50 -0.96 -3.31
C GLU A 49 13.43 -0.87 -4.40
N ASP A 50 12.84 -2.01 -4.74
CA ASP A 50 11.75 -2.09 -5.71
C ASP A 50 10.51 -1.31 -5.25
N ALA A 51 9.86 -0.63 -6.19
CA ALA A 51 8.71 0.24 -5.91
C ALA A 51 7.54 -0.53 -5.26
N MET A 52 7.32 -1.80 -5.62
CA MET A 52 6.30 -2.64 -5.01
C MET A 52 6.63 -2.97 -3.55
N VAL A 53 7.91 -3.22 -3.25
CA VAL A 53 8.39 -3.45 -1.87
C VAL A 53 8.18 -2.20 -1.03
N LEU A 54 8.61 -1.04 -1.53
CA LEU A 54 8.45 0.25 -0.85
C LEU A 54 6.98 0.57 -0.58
N THR A 55 6.13 0.38 -1.58
CA THR A 55 4.68 0.61 -1.47
C THR A 55 4.05 -0.32 -0.44
N SER A 56 4.41 -1.61 -0.46
CA SER A 56 3.89 -2.61 0.48
C SER A 56 4.30 -2.30 1.92
N MET A 57 5.56 -1.91 2.14
CA MET A 57 6.05 -1.53 3.46
C MET A 57 5.44 -0.22 3.97
N ALA A 58 5.22 0.75 3.08
CA ALA A 58 4.51 1.99 3.41
C ALA A 58 3.10 1.70 3.96
N PHE A 59 2.35 0.83 3.29
CA PHE A 59 1.02 0.45 3.75
C PHE A 59 1.05 -0.40 5.02
N LYS A 60 2.01 -1.33 5.16
CA LYS A 60 2.20 -2.10 6.40
C LYS A 60 2.44 -1.21 7.61
N GLN A 61 3.28 -0.19 7.44
CA GLN A 61 3.59 0.74 8.52
C GLN A 61 2.42 1.67 8.85
N ALA A 62 1.68 2.11 7.84
CA ALA A 62 0.53 3.00 8.04
C ALA A 62 -0.69 2.27 8.62
N PHE A 63 -0.87 0.99 8.28
CA PHE A 63 -2.05 0.20 8.63
C PHE A 63 -1.64 -1.17 9.20
N PRO A 64 -0.94 -1.21 10.35
CA PRO A 64 -0.57 -2.47 10.97
C PRO A 64 -1.81 -3.23 11.43
N CYS A 65 -1.85 -4.54 11.17
CA CYS A 65 -2.79 -5.44 11.83
C CYS A 65 -2.34 -5.66 13.29
N GLN A 66 -3.31 -5.75 14.22
CA GLN A 66 -3.07 -6.15 15.61
C GLN A 66 -3.01 -7.67 15.75
#